data_AF-A0A2W4T815-F1
#
_entry.id   AF-A0A2W4T815-F1
#
_cell.length_a   1.000
_cell.length_b   1.000
_cell.length_c   1.000
_cell.angle_alpha   90.00
_cell.angle_beta   90.00
_cell.angle_gamma   90.00
#
_symmetry.space_group_name_H-M   'P 1'
#
loop_
_entity.id
_entity.type
_entity.pdbx_description
1 polymer ?
#
loop_
_entity_poly.entity_id
_entity_poly.type
_entity_poly.pdbx_seq_one_letter_code
_entity_poly.pdbx_strand_id
1 'polypeptide(L)' 'MALENRTARLTILIDPRKKAVFERLCAEEDATPSQVVRRLIRRYIEERTGEPWTPAEGEIPSRPGRRPKKR' A
#
# COMPACT_ATOMS: atom_id res chain seq x y z
N MET A 1 -2.19 -20.98 10.01
CA MET A 1 -3.06 -20.51 8.92
C MET A 1 -2.24 -19.59 8.04
N ALA A 2 -1.93 -20.04 6.82
CA ALA A 2 -0.98 -19.37 5.93
C ALA A 2 -1.52 -17.98 5.54
N LEU A 3 -0.85 -16.92 6.00
CA LEU A 3 -1.07 -15.56 5.52
C LEU A 3 -0.43 -15.50 4.11
N GLU A 4 -1.10 -16.09 3.13
CA GLU A 4 -0.64 -16.14 1.73
C GLU A 4 -0.40 -14.72 1.21
N ASN A 5 0.83 -14.25 1.34
CA ASN A 5 1.55 -13.25 0.56
C ASN A 5 0.72 -12.16 -0.17
N ARG A 6 -0.23 -11.49 0.52
CA ARG A 6 -1.01 -10.35 -0.03
C ARG A 6 -0.22 -9.02 0.00
N THR A 7 1.10 -9.07 -0.08
CA THR A 7 1.96 -7.88 -0.01
C THR A 7 2.47 -7.51 -1.40
N ALA A 8 1.88 -6.46 -1.98
CA ALA A 8 2.41 -5.83 -3.19
C ALA A 8 3.51 -4.81 -2.84
N ARG A 9 4.56 -4.71 -3.67
CA ARG A 9 5.62 -3.70 -3.50
C ARG A 9 5.21 -2.40 -4.16
N LEU A 10 5.14 -1.32 -3.39
CA LEU A 10 4.93 0.04 -3.88
C LEU A 10 6.26 0.80 -3.84
N THR A 11 6.79 1.19 -4.99
CA THR A 11 8.00 2.02 -5.10
C THR A 11 7.57 3.45 -5.42
N ILE A 12 7.99 4.40 -4.58
CA ILE A 12 7.67 5.82 -4.75
C ILE A 12 9.00 6.59 -4.78
N LEU A 13 9.15 7.47 -5.77
CA LEU A 13 10.24 8.45 -5.78
C LEU A 13 9.77 9.68 -5.01
N ILE A 14 10.52 10.04 -3.97
CA ILE A 14 10.27 11.25 -3.17
C ILE A 14 11.56 12.06 -3.08
N ASP A 15 11.39 13.38 -2.93
CA ASP A 15 12.50 14.30 -2.70
C ASP A 15 13.31 13.89 -1.45
N PRO A 16 14.65 13.96 -1.49
CA PRO A 16 15.50 13.53 -0.38
C PRO A 16 15.28 14.33 0.92
N ARG A 17 14.93 15.63 0.82
CA ARG A 17 14.63 16.45 2.00
C ARG A 17 13.31 16.01 2.64
N LYS A 18 12.29 15.73 1.82
CA LYS A 18 11.02 15.18 2.30
C LYS A 18 11.20 13.82 2.95
N LYS A 19 12.03 12.93 2.37
CA LYS A 19 12.38 11.64 2.95
C LYS A 19 13.01 11.80 4.35
N ALA A 20 13.99 12.67 4.49
CA ALA A 20 14.69 12.89 5.76
C ALA A 20 13.74 13.41 6.86
N VAL A 21 12.86 14.37 6.53
CA VAL A 21 11.85 14.87 7.46
C VAL A 21 10.86 13.76 7.85
N PHE A 22 10.40 12.98 6.88
CA PHE A 22 9.47 11.88 7.12
C PHE A 22 10.09 10.80 8.03
N GLU A 23 11.34 10.42 7.77
CA GLU A 23 12.06 9.44 8.60
C GLU A 23 12.26 9.94 10.02
N ARG A 24 12.59 11.23 10.20
CA ARG A 24 12.72 11.85 11.52
C ARG A 24 11.40 11.81 12.29
N LEU A 25 10.29 12.21 11.66
CA LEU A 25 8.96 12.17 12.27
C LEU A 25 8.55 10.74 12.64
N CYS A 26 8.81 9.78 11.74
CA CYS A 26 8.54 8.36 12.03
C CYS A 26 9.35 7.86 13.24
N ALA A 27 10.61 8.28 13.37
CA ALA A 27 11.46 7.93 14.50
C ALA A 27 11.00 8.57 15.82
N GLU A 28 10.44 9.79 15.78
CA GLU A 28 9.85 10.46 16.95
C GLU A 28 8.57 9.76 17.45
N GLU A 29 7.86 9.04 16.57
CA GLU A 29 6.62 8.30 16.89
C GLU A 29 6.85 6.79 17.12
N ASP A 30 8.10 6.33 17.23
CA ASP A 30 8.46 4.90 17.34
C ASP A 30 7.84 4.04 16.21
N ALA A 31 7.67 4.63 15.03
CA ALA A 31 7.02 4.01 13.89
C ALA A 31 8.00 3.83 12.73
N THR A 32 7.85 2.73 11.97
CA THR A 32 8.59 2.58 10.72
C THR A 32 7.91 3.41 9.61
N PRO A 33 8.67 4.00 8.67
CA PRO A 33 8.13 4.70 7.51
C PRO A 33 7.06 3.88 6.76
N SER A 34 7.28 2.57 6.61
CA SER A 34 6.33 1.64 6.00
C SER A 34 5.01 1.53 6.74
N GLN A 35 5.02 1.55 8.08
CA GLN A 35 3.79 1.52 8.88
C GLN A 35 3.01 2.82 8.74
N VAL A 36 3.69 3.97 8.74
CA VAL A 36 3.05 5.28 8.57
C VAL A 36 2.44 5.40 7.16
N VAL A 37 3.17 5.02 6.11
CA VAL A 37 2.67 5.00 4.73
C VAL A 37 1.43 4.11 4.60
N ARG A 38 1.41 2.92 5.22
CA ARG A 38 0.22 2.05 5.20
C ARG A 38 -1.00 2.70 5.86
N ARG A 39 -0.81 3.39 6.99
CA ARG A 39 -1.89 4.14 7.67
C ARG A 39 -2.38 5.31 6.82
N LEU A 40 -1.47 6.02 6.15
CA LEU A 40 -1.82 7.10 5.24
C LEU A 40 -2.62 6.60 4.04
N ILE A 41 -2.21 5.49 3.42
CA ILE A 41 -2.93 4.86 2.31
C ILE A 41 -4.33 4.45 2.75
N ARG A 42 -4.45 3.81 3.93
CA ARG A 42 -5.75 3.38 4.45
C ARG A 42 -6.68 4.58 4.64
N ARG A 43 -6.23 5.60 5.38
CA ARG A 43 -7.01 6.83 5.61
C ARG A 43 -7.42 7.49 4.30
N TYR A 44 -6.49 7.61 3.35
CA TYR A 44 -6.79 8.19 2.04
C TYR A 44 -7.86 7.42 1.28
N ILE A 45 -7.88 6.08 1.36
CA ILE A 45 -8.94 5.28 0.74
C ILE A 45 -10.27 5.54 1.45
N GLU A 46 -10.30 5.43 2.78
CA GLU A 46 -11.51 5.63 3.60
C GLU A 46 -12.12 7.03 3.41
N GLU A 47 -11.29 8.08 3.36
CA GLU A 47 -11.73 9.45 3.11
C GLU A 47 -12.34 9.64 1.72
N ARG A 48 -11.92 8.84 0.73
CA ARG A 48 -12.37 8.97 -0.67
C ARG A 48 -13.52 8.04 -1.02
N THR A 49 -13.62 6.88 -0.39
CA THR A 49 -14.72 5.92 -0.60
C THR A 49 -15.86 6.14 0.38
N GLY A 50 -15.59 6.78 1.54
CA GLY A 50 -16.56 6.93 2.62
C GLY A 50 -16.85 5.62 3.36
N GLU A 51 -16.12 4.55 3.06
CA GLU A 51 -16.31 3.21 3.62
C GLU A 51 -15.04 2.71 4.33
N PRO A 52 -15.18 1.99 5.46
CA PRO A 52 -14.06 1.46 6.20
C PRO A 52 -13.31 0.41 5.38
N TRP A 53 -12.00 0.60 5.21
CA TRP A 53 -11.18 -0.32 4.43
C TRP A 53 -11.03 -1.68 5.15
N THR A 54 -11.57 -2.75 4.56
CA THR A 54 -11.52 -4.09 5.13
C THR A 54 -10.56 -4.99 4.30
N PRO A 55 -9.49 -5.56 4.90
CA PRO A 55 -8.52 -6.42 4.19
C PRO A 55 -9.08 -7.77 3.73
N ALA A 56 -10.32 -8.11 4.09
CA ALA A 56 -10.96 -9.38 3.80
C ALA A 56 -11.62 -9.44 2.42
N GLU A 57 -11.99 -8.31 1.81
CA GLU A 57 -12.90 -8.27 0.65
C GLU A 57 -12.26 -7.80 -0.66
N GLY A 58 -10.95 -7.53 -0.64
CA GLY A 58 -10.20 -7.14 -1.83
C GLY A 58 -9.66 -8.34 -2.61
N GLU A 59 -10.53 -9.10 -3.28
CA GLU A 59 -10.09 -9.93 -4.39
C GLU A 59 -9.53 -8.96 -5.45
N ILE A 60 -8.20 -8.82 -5.50
CA ILE A 60 -7.55 -8.03 -6.54
C ILE A 60 -7.96 -8.70 -7.85
N PRO A 61 -8.71 -8.04 -8.76
CA PRO A 61 -9.13 -8.68 -9.99
C PRO A 61 -7.88 -9.13 -10.73
N SER A 62 -7.65 -10.44 -10.74
CA SER A 62 -6.56 -11.05 -11.48
C SER A 62 -6.80 -10.70 -12.94
N ARG A 63 -5.99 -9.77 -13.45
CA ARG A 63 -6.03 -9.26 -14.81
C ARG A 63 -6.22 -10.43 -15.78
N PRO A 64 -7.21 -10.42 -16.70
CA PRO A 64 -7.46 -11.58 -17.55
C PRO A 64 -6.21 -11.83 -18.39
N GLY A 65 -5.68 -13.05 -18.27
CA GLY A 65 -4.50 -13.50 -18.99
C GLY A 65 -4.66 -13.22 -20.48
N ARG A 66 -3.63 -12.59 -21.08
CA ARG A 66 -3.49 -12.53 -22.54
C ARG A 66 -3.58 -13.95 -23.08
N ARG A 67 -4.67 -14.28 -23.78
CA ARG A 67 -4.73 -15.50 -24.62
C ARG A 67 -3.60 -15.41 -25.65
N PRO A 68 -2.73 -16.43 -25.78
CA PRO A 68 -1.82 -16.48 -26.92
C PRO A 68 -2.66 -16.66 -28.19
N LYS A 69 -2.41 -15.82 -29.20
CA LYS A 69 -2.98 -15.99 -30.55
C LYS A 69 -2.53 -17.36 -31.07
N LYS A 70 -3.49 -18.28 -31.29
CA LYS A 70 -3.27 -19.50 -32.09
C LYS A 70 -2.73 -19.06 -33.47
N ARG A 71 -1.55 -19.56 -33.83
CA ARG A 71 -1.10 -19.65 -35.22
C ARG A 71 -1.60 -20.97 -35.80
#